data_AF-A0A968DNZ6-F1
#
_entry.id   AF-A0A968DNZ6-F1
#
_cell.length_a   1.000
_cell.length_b   1.000
_cell.length_c   1.000
_cell.angle_alpha   90.00
_cell.angle_beta   90.00
_cell.angle_gamma   90.00
#
_symmetry.space_group_name_H-M   'P 1'
#
loop_
_entity.id
_entity.type
_entity.pdbx_description
1 polymer ?
#
loop_
_entity_poly.entity_id
_entity_poly.type
_entity_poly.pdbx_seq_one_letter_code
_entity_poly.pdbx_strand_id
1 'polypeptide(L)'
;MDIESSENQSNLIAAIILLAALSLYILLDLAISASLNLIISGGFALFVLALTLYILQPVPLKQKLLLTGLIVTAVFSLRFVDWNGRKQFLHDFYQIQPGMTAEEVDSVMAEYDKNISPFVNHSFHGDIQTGTITYLPTAETRENAHLASITFAGGRVVASTYYSD
;
A
#
# COMPACT_ATOMS: atom_id res chain seq x y z
N MET A 1 -27.88 38.97 -13.24
CA MET A 1 -26.46 38.95 -13.59
C MET A 1 -25.61 38.89 -12.32
N ASP A 2 -25.10 37.77 -11.82
CA ASP A 2 -25.61 36.39 -11.72
C ASP A 2 -24.80 35.76 -10.57
N ILE A 3 -25.21 36.05 -9.32
CA ILE A 3 -24.49 35.55 -8.13
C ILE A 3 -24.48 34.01 -8.13
N GLU A 4 -25.57 33.39 -8.58
CA GLU A 4 -25.75 31.94 -8.70
C GLU A 4 -24.81 31.31 -9.75
N SER A 5 -24.44 32.04 -10.80
CA SER A 5 -23.48 31.56 -11.81
C SER A 5 -22.06 31.46 -11.24
N SER A 6 -21.68 32.42 -10.39
CA SER A 6 -20.34 32.45 -9.77
C SER A 6 -20.12 31.34 -8.74
N GLU A 7 -21.15 30.99 -7.98
CA GLU A 7 -21.10 29.93 -6.97
C GLU A 7 -20.96 28.54 -7.62
N ASN A 8 -21.73 28.29 -8.68
CA ASN A 8 -21.65 27.05 -9.45
C ASN A 8 -20.27 26.84 -10.09
N GLN A 9 -19.64 27.91 -10.60
CA GLN A 9 -18.28 27.84 -11.14
C GLN A 9 -17.24 27.52 -10.06
N SER A 10 -17.34 28.13 -8.88
CA SER A 10 -16.42 27.86 -7.76
C SER A 10 -16.50 26.40 -7.28
N ASN A 11 -17.72 25.88 -7.13
CA ASN A 11 -17.94 24.49 -6.72
C ASN A 11 -17.41 23.49 -7.76
N LEU A 12 -17.61 23.78 -9.05
CA LEU A 12 -17.08 22.96 -10.13
C LEU A 12 -15.54 22.91 -10.12
N ILE A 13 -14.89 24.07 -9.96
CA ILE A 13 -13.42 24.15 -9.88
C ILE A 13 -12.91 23.36 -8.68
N ALA A 14 -13.55 23.49 -7.52
CA ALA A 14 -13.18 22.74 -6.32
C ALA A 14 -13.30 21.22 -6.54
N ALA A 15 -14.41 20.77 -7.13
CA ALA A 15 -14.61 19.35 -7.44
C ALA A 15 -13.53 18.82 -8.39
N ILE A 16 -13.17 19.57 -9.44
CA ILE A 16 -12.11 19.19 -10.38
C ILE A 16 -10.76 19.06 -9.68
N ILE A 17 -10.39 20.02 -8.83
CA ILE A 17 -9.11 19.98 -8.09
C ILE A 17 -9.06 18.77 -7.15
N LEU A 18 -10.16 18.48 -6.44
CA LEU A 18 -10.24 17.35 -5.53
C LEU A 18 -10.18 16.01 -6.27
N LEU A 19 -10.85 15.90 -7.42
CA LEU A 19 -10.76 14.73 -8.29
C LEU A 19 -9.36 14.55 -8.85
N ALA A 20 -8.68 15.63 -9.24
CA ALA A 20 -7.30 15.59 -9.71
C ALA A 20 -6.35 15.11 -8.61
N ALA A 21 -6.52 15.61 -7.37
CA ALA A 21 -5.74 15.15 -6.23
C ALA A 21 -5.97 13.65 -5.96
N LEU A 22 -7.23 13.19 -5.93
CA LEU A 22 -7.53 11.77 -5.75
C LEU A 22 -6.94 10.90 -6.86
N SER A 23 -7.04 11.36 -8.11
CA SER A 23 -6.46 10.65 -9.26
C SER A 23 -4.94 10.55 -9.15
N LEU A 24 -4.27 11.62 -8.70
CA LEU A 24 -2.83 11.60 -8.44
C LEU A 24 -2.47 10.57 -7.37
N TYR A 25 -3.25 10.47 -6.30
CA TYR A 25 -3.02 9.47 -5.25
C TYR A 25 -3.20 8.04 -5.76
N ILE A 26 -4.22 7.79 -6.59
CA ILE A 26 -4.41 6.49 -7.24
C ILE A 26 -3.21 6.15 -8.13
N LEU A 27 -2.71 7.11 -8.92
CA LEU A 27 -1.50 6.90 -9.74
C LEU A 27 -0.27 6.58 -8.88
N LEU A 28 -0.10 7.27 -7.75
CA LEU A 28 0.97 6.96 -6.79
C LEU A 28 0.77 5.57 -6.17
N ASP A 29 -0.45 5.18 -5.85
CA ASP A 29 -0.74 3.83 -5.33
C ASP A 29 -0.45 2.75 -6.36
N LEU A 30 -0.72 2.99 -7.64
CA LEU A 30 -0.37 2.09 -8.73
C LEU A 30 1.15 1.97 -8.92
N ALA A 31 1.88 3.07 -8.79
CA ALA A 31 3.32 3.10 -9.03
C ALA A 31 4.15 2.53 -7.87
N ILE A 32 3.77 2.83 -6.62
CA ILE A 32 4.58 2.52 -5.43
C ILE A 32 3.80 1.91 -4.26
N SER A 33 2.53 1.51 -4.46
CA SER A 33 1.67 0.98 -3.39
C SER A 33 1.60 1.90 -2.17
N ALA A 34 1.54 3.22 -2.43
CA ALA A 34 1.56 4.29 -1.44
C ALA A 34 0.58 4.08 -0.26
N SER A 35 -0.57 3.44 -0.50
CA SER A 35 -1.59 3.17 0.51
C SER A 35 -1.17 2.19 1.61
N LEU A 36 -0.16 1.36 1.37
CA LEU A 36 0.39 0.45 2.40
C LEU A 36 1.23 1.21 3.44
N ASN A 37 1.81 2.35 3.04
CA ASN A 37 2.58 3.19 3.95
C ASN A 37 1.65 4.20 4.66
N LEU A 38 1.47 4.02 5.97
CA LEU A 38 0.64 4.90 6.81
C LEU A 38 1.11 6.35 6.80
N ILE A 39 2.42 6.59 6.73
CA ILE A 39 3.00 7.94 6.75
C ILE A 39 2.64 8.67 5.46
N ILE A 40 2.78 8.00 4.30
CA ILE A 40 2.43 8.57 3.00
C ILE A 40 0.92 8.82 2.92
N SER A 41 0.11 7.84 3.32
CA SER A 41 -1.35 7.95 3.30
C SER A 41 -1.87 9.02 4.25
N GLY A 42 -1.33 9.09 5.47
CA GLY A 42 -1.65 10.13 6.44
C GLY A 42 -1.22 11.52 5.98
N GLY A 43 0.00 11.65 5.43
CA GLY A 43 0.49 12.90 4.86
C GLY A 43 -0.37 13.40 3.69
N PHE A 44 -0.76 12.48 2.79
CA PHE A 44 -1.65 12.82 1.68
C PHE A 44 -3.06 13.21 2.15
N ALA A 45 -3.62 12.49 3.13
CA ALA A 45 -4.92 12.83 3.72
C ALA A 45 -4.90 14.21 4.39
N LEU A 46 -3.82 14.57 5.10
CA LEU A 46 -3.63 15.89 5.70
C LEU A 46 -3.49 16.98 4.63
N PHE A 47 -2.76 16.72 3.54
CA PHE A 47 -2.66 17.63 2.41
C PHE A 47 -4.03 17.89 1.77
N VAL A 48 -4.79 16.85 1.48
CA VAL A 48 -6.14 16.98 0.89
C VAL A 48 -7.11 17.65 1.86
N LEU A 49 -7.03 17.38 3.16
CA LEU A 49 -7.78 18.08 4.19
C LEU A 49 -7.48 19.60 4.13
N ALA A 50 -6.21 20.00 4.19
CA ALA A 50 -5.82 21.40 4.13
C ALA A 50 -6.28 22.07 2.82
N LEU A 51 -6.10 21.39 1.69
CA LEU A 51 -6.53 21.84 0.38
C LEU A 51 -8.04 22.04 0.29
N THR A 52 -8.82 21.08 0.80
CA THR A 52 -10.29 21.14 0.83
C THR A 52 -10.77 22.28 1.72
N LEU A 53 -10.17 22.46 2.90
CA LEU A 53 -10.52 23.55 3.81
C LEU A 53 -10.23 24.93 3.20
N TYR A 54 -9.13 25.04 2.45
CA TYR A 54 -8.71 26.26 1.75
C TYR A 54 -9.61 26.61 0.56
N ILE A 55 -9.91 25.64 -0.32
CA ILE A 55 -10.71 25.89 -1.53
C ILE A 55 -12.18 26.12 -1.18
N LEU A 56 -12.74 25.36 -0.22
CA LEU A 56 -14.15 25.44 0.15
C LEU A 56 -14.43 26.51 1.21
N GLN A 57 -13.63 27.58 1.31
CA GLN A 57 -13.87 28.68 2.26
C GLN A 57 -15.32 29.22 2.28
N PRO A 58 -15.99 29.46 1.14
CA PRO A 58 -17.35 30.01 1.14
C PRO A 58 -18.44 28.97 1.50
N VAL A 59 -18.11 27.68 1.53
CA VAL A 59 -19.07 26.59 1.73
C VAL A 59 -19.39 26.40 3.23
N PRO A 60 -20.65 26.13 3.61
CA PRO A 60 -21.04 25.84 4.98
C PRO A 60 -20.21 24.71 5.61
N LEU A 61 -19.83 24.88 6.87
CA LEU A 61 -18.95 23.95 7.60
C LEU A 61 -19.42 22.48 7.52
N LYS A 62 -20.73 22.24 7.60
CA LYS A 62 -21.30 20.87 7.52
C LYS A 62 -20.96 20.18 6.20
N GLN A 63 -21.13 20.87 5.07
CA GLN A 63 -20.83 20.32 3.74
C GLN A 63 -19.32 20.15 3.55
N LYS A 64 -18.52 21.11 4.03
CA LYS A 64 -17.06 21.03 4.02
C LYS A 64 -16.53 19.81 4.78
N LEU A 65 -17.04 19.57 5.98
CA LEU A 65 -16.68 18.40 6.78
C LEU A 65 -17.13 17.09 6.14
N LEU A 66 -18.32 17.06 5.55
CA LEU A 66 -18.83 15.88 4.85
C LEU A 66 -17.97 15.53 3.63
N LEU A 67 -17.69 16.50 2.77
CA LEU A 67 -16.85 16.30 1.58
C LEU A 67 -15.43 15.88 1.95
N THR A 68 -14.84 16.56 2.93
CA THR A 68 -13.50 16.20 3.40
C THR A 68 -13.48 14.81 4.01
N GLY A 69 -14.47 14.49 4.85
CA GLY A 69 -14.62 13.17 5.44
C GLY A 69 -14.70 12.09 4.38
N LEU A 70 -15.51 12.29 3.33
CA LEU A 70 -15.65 11.35 2.23
C LEU A 70 -14.32 11.12 1.51
N ILE A 71 -13.56 12.18 1.21
CA ILE A 71 -12.28 12.05 0.50
C ILE A 71 -11.23 11.37 1.37
N VAL A 72 -11.12 11.75 2.65
CA VAL A 72 -10.21 11.10 3.60
C VAL A 72 -10.57 9.62 3.73
N THR A 73 -11.86 9.30 3.90
CA THR A 73 -12.33 7.91 3.90
C THR A 73 -11.96 7.18 2.62
N ALA A 74 -12.11 7.80 1.45
CA ALA A 74 -11.73 7.20 0.17
C ALA A 74 -10.22 6.89 0.11
N VAL A 75 -9.36 7.85 0.52
CA VAL A 75 -7.90 7.67 0.58
C VAL A 75 -7.53 6.49 1.47
N PHE A 76 -8.10 6.39 2.68
CA PHE A 76 -7.82 5.27 3.57
C PHE A 76 -8.43 3.94 3.10
N SER A 77 -9.58 3.98 2.44
CA SER A 77 -10.25 2.79 1.93
C SER A 77 -9.45 2.12 0.82
N LEU A 78 -8.66 2.89 0.05
CA LEU A 78 -7.78 2.34 -0.98
C LEU A 78 -6.78 1.34 -0.42
N ARG A 79 -6.40 1.42 0.86
CA ARG A 79 -5.51 0.44 1.50
C ARG A 79 -6.06 -0.99 1.47
N PHE A 80 -7.38 -1.17 1.50
CA PHE A 80 -8.02 -2.49 1.59
C PHE A 80 -8.35 -3.12 0.25
N VAL A 81 -7.98 -2.47 -0.85
CA VAL A 81 -8.28 -2.95 -2.18
C VAL A 81 -6.96 -3.27 -2.87
N ASP A 82 -6.82 -4.51 -3.31
CA ASP A 82 -5.64 -5.02 -4.01
C ASP A 82 -5.89 -4.98 -5.51
N TRP A 83 -5.57 -3.85 -6.13
CA TRP A 83 -5.86 -3.60 -7.55
C TRP A 83 -4.82 -4.24 -8.47
N ASN A 84 -3.66 -4.65 -7.94
CA ASN A 84 -2.59 -5.30 -8.68
C ASN A 84 -1.87 -6.34 -7.79
N GLY A 85 -1.24 -7.33 -8.44
CA GLY A 85 -0.54 -8.42 -7.74
C GLY A 85 0.62 -7.94 -6.88
N ARG A 86 1.28 -6.82 -7.24
CA ARG A 86 2.35 -6.23 -6.44
C ARG A 86 1.86 -5.75 -5.08
N LYS A 87 0.69 -5.10 -5.02
CA LYS A 87 0.12 -4.60 -3.78
C LYS A 87 -0.32 -5.74 -2.87
N GLN A 88 -0.94 -6.78 -3.44
CA GLN A 88 -1.26 -8.01 -2.72
C GLN A 88 0.02 -8.64 -2.14
N PHE A 89 1.07 -8.79 -2.97
CA PHE A 89 2.37 -9.31 -2.53
C PHE A 89 2.98 -8.52 -1.38
N LEU A 90 2.99 -7.19 -1.48
CA LEU A 90 3.48 -6.34 -0.40
C LEU A 90 2.61 -6.42 0.86
N HIS A 91 1.30 -6.53 0.70
CA HIS A 91 0.37 -6.67 1.81
C HIS A 91 0.65 -7.97 2.59
N ASP A 92 0.80 -9.09 1.89
CA ASP A 92 1.08 -10.39 2.50
C ASP A 92 2.50 -10.43 3.07
N PHE A 93 3.48 -9.86 2.38
CA PHE A 93 4.84 -9.70 2.92
C PHE A 93 4.87 -8.90 4.23
N TYR A 94 4.09 -7.82 4.34
CA TYR A 94 4.03 -7.02 5.58
C TYR A 94 3.32 -7.72 6.74
N GLN A 95 2.63 -8.84 6.50
CA GLN A 95 2.11 -9.68 7.58
C GLN A 95 3.22 -10.52 8.22
N ILE A 96 4.35 -10.74 7.54
CA ILE A 96 5.48 -11.52 8.06
C ILE A 96 6.18 -10.77 9.19
N GLN A 97 6.23 -11.41 10.36
CA GLN A 97 6.82 -10.84 11.57
C GLN A 97 7.97 -11.70 12.09
N PRO A 98 8.97 -11.09 12.76
CA PRO A 98 9.97 -11.85 13.50
C PRO A 98 9.33 -12.84 14.47
N GLY A 99 9.84 -14.06 14.50
CA GLY A 99 9.34 -15.16 15.33
C GLY A 99 8.44 -16.16 14.60
N MET A 100 7.87 -15.81 13.43
CA MET A 100 7.09 -16.74 12.61
C MET A 100 7.94 -17.94 12.15
N THR A 101 7.33 -19.09 12.03
CA THR A 101 7.91 -20.34 11.51
C THR A 101 7.90 -20.33 9.98
N ALA A 102 8.67 -21.25 9.37
CA ALA A 102 8.65 -21.41 7.92
C ALA A 102 7.26 -21.81 7.38
N GLU A 103 6.51 -22.64 8.11
CA GLU A 103 5.15 -23.03 7.74
C GLU A 103 4.16 -21.86 7.80
N GLU A 104 4.23 -21.01 8.83
CA GLU A 104 3.41 -19.80 8.92
C GLU A 104 3.72 -18.84 7.77
N VAL A 105 5.00 -18.64 7.45
CA VAL A 105 5.40 -17.81 6.30
C VAL A 105 4.91 -18.42 4.98
N ASP A 106 5.06 -19.73 4.79
CA ASP A 106 4.59 -20.42 3.59
C ASP A 106 3.07 -20.33 3.45
N SER A 107 2.31 -20.29 4.55
CA SER A 107 0.85 -20.12 4.52
C SER A 107 0.42 -18.73 4.05
N VAL A 108 1.20 -17.69 4.38
CA VAL A 108 0.95 -16.30 3.96
C VAL A 108 1.42 -16.08 2.53
N MET A 109 2.57 -16.64 2.15
CA MET A 109 3.23 -16.41 0.86
C MET A 109 2.96 -17.52 -0.16
N ALA A 110 1.95 -18.37 0.07
CA ALA A 110 1.69 -19.60 -0.69
C ALA A 110 1.47 -19.37 -2.20
N GLU A 111 0.95 -18.21 -2.57
CA GLU A 111 0.59 -17.86 -3.95
C GLU A 111 1.80 -17.40 -4.79
N TYR A 112 2.97 -17.26 -4.18
CA TYR A 112 4.16 -16.65 -4.79
C TYR A 112 5.26 -17.65 -5.10
N ASP A 113 6.04 -17.35 -6.13
CA ASP A 113 7.16 -18.19 -6.53
C ASP A 113 8.27 -18.12 -5.48
N LYS A 114 8.66 -19.31 -4.98
CA LYS A 114 9.67 -19.47 -3.93
C LYS A 114 11.01 -19.86 -4.54
N ASN A 115 12.04 -19.08 -4.23
CA ASN A 115 13.43 -19.40 -4.54
C ASN A 115 14.22 -19.60 -3.23
N ILE A 116 14.72 -20.81 -3.02
CA ILE A 116 15.42 -21.21 -1.81
C ILE A 116 16.93 -21.04 -2.04
N SER A 117 17.60 -20.27 -1.19
CA SER A 117 19.06 -20.12 -1.27
C SER A 117 19.74 -21.49 -1.08
N PRO A 118 20.83 -21.79 -1.82
CA PRO A 118 21.55 -23.06 -1.70
C PRO A 118 22.17 -23.27 -0.31
N PHE A 119 22.22 -22.25 0.55
CA PHE A 119 22.78 -22.29 1.90
C PHE A 119 21.71 -22.43 3.01
N VAL A 120 20.49 -22.84 2.64
CA VAL A 120 19.42 -23.10 3.61
C VAL A 120 19.65 -24.45 4.29
N ASN A 121 19.74 -24.42 5.62
CA ASN A 121 19.85 -25.61 6.46
C ASN A 121 18.44 -26.05 6.90
N HIS A 122 18.16 -27.32 6.69
CA HIS A 122 16.90 -27.94 7.10
C HIS A 122 17.08 -28.77 8.39
N SER A 123 16.00 -28.87 9.16
CA SER A 123 15.86 -29.81 10.26
C SER A 123 15.82 -31.24 9.69
N PHE A 124 15.95 -32.23 10.56
CA PHE A 124 15.77 -33.63 10.17
C PHE A 124 14.38 -33.91 9.57
N HIS A 125 13.38 -33.08 9.89
CA HIS A 125 12.01 -33.17 9.36
C HIS A 125 11.76 -32.31 8.12
N GLY A 126 12.79 -31.61 7.61
CA GLY A 126 12.69 -30.75 6.43
C GLY A 126 12.37 -29.28 6.72
N ASP A 127 12.15 -28.91 7.99
CA ASP A 127 11.84 -27.52 8.36
C ASP A 127 13.06 -26.64 8.22
N ILE A 128 12.90 -25.43 7.70
CA ILE A 128 14.02 -24.50 7.56
C ILE A 128 14.50 -24.05 8.94
N GLN A 129 15.73 -24.42 9.31
CA GLN A 129 16.35 -24.03 10.58
C GLN A 129 17.08 -22.71 10.45
N THR A 130 17.90 -22.56 9.41
CA THR A 130 18.68 -21.34 9.19
C THR A 130 18.84 -21.10 7.70
N GLY A 131 18.72 -19.86 7.25
CA GLY A 131 18.97 -19.46 5.86
C GLY A 131 17.95 -18.45 5.37
N THR A 132 18.00 -18.12 4.08
CA THR A 132 17.14 -17.09 3.48
C THR A 132 16.32 -17.69 2.35
N ILE A 133 15.03 -17.40 2.36
CA ILE A 133 14.09 -17.71 1.28
C ILE A 133 13.74 -16.40 0.58
N THR A 134 13.73 -16.41 -0.75
CA THR A 134 13.27 -15.27 -1.55
C THR A 134 11.97 -15.61 -2.24
N TYR A 135 10.99 -14.73 -2.15
CA TYR A 135 9.70 -14.81 -2.83
C TYR A 135 9.63 -13.82 -3.98
N LEU A 136 8.96 -14.23 -5.06
CA LEU A 136 8.73 -13.44 -6.26
C LEU A 136 7.23 -13.41 -6.61
N PRO A 137 6.68 -12.26 -7.02
CA PRO A 137 5.34 -12.19 -7.59
C PRO A 137 5.24 -13.05 -8.86
N THR A 138 4.22 -13.91 -8.93
CA THR A 138 4.01 -14.91 -9.99
C THR A 138 3.87 -14.32 -11.40
N ALA A 139 3.54 -13.03 -11.51
CA ALA A 139 3.33 -12.33 -12.77
C ALA A 139 4.54 -11.51 -13.26
N GLU A 140 5.62 -11.40 -12.47
CA GLU A 140 6.77 -10.56 -12.80
C GLU A 140 7.96 -11.37 -13.35
N THR A 141 8.57 -10.88 -14.44
CA THR A 141 9.83 -11.44 -14.93
C THR A 141 10.95 -11.09 -13.95
N ARG A 142 11.90 -12.02 -13.74
CA ARG A 142 13.02 -11.85 -12.80
C ARG A 142 13.84 -10.57 -12.98
N GLU A 143 13.85 -9.99 -14.18
CA GLU A 143 14.62 -8.78 -14.50
C GLU A 143 14.01 -7.47 -13.96
N ASN A 144 12.73 -7.46 -13.56
CA ASN A 144 12.06 -6.30 -12.94
C ASN A 144 11.34 -6.70 -11.65
N ALA A 145 11.70 -7.84 -11.05
CA ALA A 145 10.91 -8.44 -10.00
C ALA A 145 11.10 -7.70 -8.67
N HIS A 146 9.99 -7.36 -8.04
CA HIS A 146 9.98 -7.01 -6.64
C HIS A 146 10.27 -8.25 -5.80
N LEU A 147 11.37 -8.26 -5.05
CA LEU A 147 11.81 -9.43 -4.28
C LEU A 147 11.56 -9.24 -2.80
N ALA A 148 11.03 -10.27 -2.15
CA ALA A 148 10.95 -10.34 -0.70
C ALA A 148 11.88 -11.44 -0.18
N SER A 149 12.90 -11.08 0.61
CA SER A 149 13.77 -12.03 1.27
C SER A 149 13.41 -12.16 2.74
N ILE A 150 13.27 -13.40 3.20
CA ILE A 150 12.93 -13.76 4.57
C ILE A 150 14.04 -14.65 5.14
N THR A 151 14.67 -14.20 6.22
CA THR A 151 15.80 -14.89 6.86
C THR A 151 15.34 -15.59 8.13
N PHE A 152 15.72 -16.84 8.25
CA PHE A 152 15.42 -17.73 9.36
C PHE A 152 16.68 -18.02 10.19
N ALA A 153 16.51 -18.15 11.51
CA ALA A 153 17.48 -18.72 12.42
C ALA A 153 16.77 -19.48 13.55
N GLY A 154 17.20 -20.71 13.82
CA GLY A 154 16.57 -21.58 14.81
C GLY A 154 15.10 -21.89 14.49
N GLY A 155 14.74 -22.00 13.21
CA GLY A 155 13.37 -22.32 12.77
C GLY A 155 12.43 -21.13 12.67
N ARG A 156 12.90 -19.90 12.93
CA ARG A 156 12.06 -18.70 13.03
C ARG A 156 12.59 -17.55 12.21
N VAL A 157 11.68 -16.71 11.72
CA VAL A 157 12.00 -15.45 11.04
C VAL A 157 12.75 -14.53 12.00
N VAL A 158 13.91 -14.05 11.57
CA VAL A 158 14.71 -13.04 12.30
C VAL A 158 14.79 -11.72 11.54
N ALA A 159 14.60 -11.74 10.22
CA ALA A 159 14.59 -10.56 9.39
C ALA A 159 13.77 -10.81 8.12
N SER A 160 13.17 -9.74 7.61
CA SER A 160 12.56 -9.69 6.29
C SER A 160 13.02 -8.40 5.59
N THR A 161 13.26 -8.48 4.28
CA THR A 161 13.74 -7.35 3.48
C THR A 161 13.08 -7.37 2.12
N TYR A 162 12.59 -6.21 1.69
CA TYR A 162 12.01 -6.01 0.38
C TYR A 162 13.00 -5.26 -0.52
N TYR A 163 13.18 -5.74 -1.75
CA TYR A 163 14.02 -5.14 -2.76
C TYR A 163 13.13 -4.70 -3.94
N SER A 164 13.26 -3.42 -4.30
CA SER A 164 12.75 -2.88 -5.55
C SER A 164 13.93 -2.27 -6.29
N ASP A 165 14.24 -2.83 -7.45
CA ASP A 165 15.15 -2.20 -8.41
C ASP A 165 14.52 -0.94 -9.03
#